data_AF-A0AAD7QIH8-F1
#
_entry.id   AF-A0AAD7QIH8-F1
#
_cell.length_a   1.000
_cell.length_b   1.000
_cell.length_c   1.000
_cell.angle_alpha   90.00
_cell.angle_beta   90.00
_cell.angle_gamma   90.00
#
_symmetry.space_group_name_H-M   'P 1'
#
loop_
_entity.id
_entity.type
_entity.pdbx_description
1 polymer ?
#
loop_
_entity_poly.entity_id
_entity_poly.type
_entity_poly.pdbx_seq_one_letter_code
_entity_poly.pdbx_strand_id
1 'polypeptide(L)'
;MRWTVERRLDKVKLASRTTPYCYFSAAVAVPEPELSDARISWAKNALLTTVADDFYDWWGSEEEMINLIQLVEKWKIDANIDCCSESVEIIFSAIRDTISEIVEEAFKRQGHNVKSDVTDIVRQVYRS
;
A
#
# COMPACT_ATOMS: atom_id res chain seq x y z
N MET A 1 -9.20 1.17 11.01
CA MET A 1 -9.63 2.33 10.18
C MET A 1 -10.73 1.85 9.26
N ARG A 2 -11.78 2.63 8.95
CA ARG A 2 -12.84 2.17 8.01
C ARG A 2 -12.27 1.70 6.67
N TRP A 3 -11.24 2.40 6.21
CA TRP A 3 -10.43 2.09 5.04
C TRP A 3 -9.94 0.64 4.94
N THR A 4 -9.61 -0.04 6.05
CA THR A 4 -9.11 -1.42 5.96
C THR A 4 -10.18 -2.39 5.47
N VAL A 5 -11.44 -2.16 5.86
CA VAL A 5 -12.58 -2.95 5.40
C VAL A 5 -12.95 -2.55 3.96
N GLU A 6 -12.92 -1.26 3.63
CA GLU A 6 -13.17 -0.76 2.27
C GLU A 6 -12.19 -1.36 1.24
N ARG A 7 -10.94 -1.60 1.66
CA ARG A 7 -9.90 -2.24 0.83
C ARG A 7 -9.85 -3.75 0.97
N ARG A 8 -10.79 -4.38 1.68
CA ARG A 8 -10.83 -5.83 1.96
C ARG A 8 -9.58 -6.37 2.66
N LEU A 9 -8.76 -5.50 3.26
CA LEU A 9 -7.54 -5.87 3.99
C LEU A 9 -7.87 -6.64 5.27
N ASP A 10 -9.08 -6.52 5.78
CA ASP A 10 -9.60 -7.35 6.89
C ASP A 10 -9.67 -8.85 6.55
N LYS A 11 -9.69 -9.21 5.26
CA LYS A 11 -9.54 -10.60 4.81
C LYS A 11 -8.11 -11.10 4.83
N VAL A 12 -7.13 -10.20 4.81
CA VAL A 12 -5.72 -10.54 4.93
C VAL A 12 -5.42 -10.78 6.40
N LYS A 13 -4.69 -11.86 6.71
CA LYS A 13 -4.32 -12.18 8.09
C LYS A 13 -3.59 -10.99 8.73
N LEU A 14 -3.75 -10.82 10.04
CA LEU A 14 -3.16 -9.76 10.88
C LEU A 14 -3.44 -8.29 10.54
N ALA A 15 -3.91 -7.89 9.35
CA ALA A 15 -4.06 -6.46 9.01
C ALA A 15 -4.91 -5.68 10.03
N SER A 16 -6.00 -6.26 10.51
CA SER A 16 -6.83 -5.66 11.57
C SER A 16 -6.10 -5.53 12.91
N ARG A 17 -5.19 -6.44 13.24
CA ARG A 17 -4.37 -6.41 14.46
C ARG A 17 -3.24 -5.38 14.35
N THR A 18 -2.68 -5.18 13.17
CA THR A 18 -1.55 -4.28 12.91
C THR A 18 -1.99 -2.81 12.79
N THR A 19 -3.22 -2.58 12.31
CA THR A 19 -3.79 -1.24 12.06
C THR A 19 -3.64 -0.24 13.23
N PRO A 20 -3.95 -0.59 14.49
CA PRO A 20 -3.79 0.33 15.62
C PRO A 20 -2.33 0.73 15.85
N TYR A 21 -1.38 -0.19 15.64
CA TYR A 21 0.05 0.07 15.83
C TYR A 21 0.59 1.04 14.77
N CYS A 22 0.22 0.86 13.51
CA CYS A 22 0.60 1.78 12.43
C CYS A 22 0.06 3.20 12.64
N TYR A 23 -1.18 3.32 13.13
CA TYR A 23 -1.74 4.63 13.45
C TYR A 23 -1.06 5.25 14.68
N PHE A 24 -0.80 4.45 15.72
CA PHE A 24 -0.08 4.91 16.91
C PHE A 24 1.33 5.42 16.57
N SER A 25 2.10 4.68 15.75
CA SER A 25 3.44 5.11 15.34
C SER A 25 3.40 6.42 14.56
N ALA A 26 2.42 6.58 13.66
CA ALA A 26 2.23 7.82 12.92
C ALA A 26 1.85 8.99 13.85
N ALA A 27 0.99 8.75 14.85
CA ALA A 27 0.58 9.75 15.82
C ALA A 27 1.72 10.24 16.72
N VAL A 28 2.62 9.33 17.10
CA VAL A 28 3.82 9.70 17.87
C VAL A 28 4.83 10.45 17.01
N ALA A 29 5.00 10.07 15.74
CA ALA A 29 5.97 10.69 14.85
C ALA A 29 5.56 12.09 14.37
N VAL A 30 4.25 12.34 14.20
CA VAL A 30 3.70 13.60 13.68
C VAL A 30 2.54 14.06 14.58
N PRO A 31 2.84 14.57 15.79
CA PRO A 31 1.82 14.86 16.80
C PRO A 31 0.95 16.09 16.49
N GLU A 32 1.36 16.96 15.55
CA GLU A 32 0.70 18.23 15.24
C GLU A 32 -0.73 18.01 14.71
N PRO A 33 -1.79 18.54 15.36
CA PRO A 33 -3.17 18.27 14.97
C PRO A 33 -3.48 18.52 13.49
N GLU A 34 -2.88 19.57 12.92
CA GLU A 34 -3.05 20.04 11.54
C GLU A 34 -2.53 19.04 10.50
N LEU A 35 -1.66 18.10 10.91
CA LEU A 35 -1.04 17.10 10.05
C LEU A 35 -1.80 15.76 10.04
N SER A 36 -3.11 15.79 10.28
CA SER A 36 -3.97 14.58 10.28
C SER A 36 -3.85 13.76 8.99
N ASP A 37 -3.85 14.41 7.83
CA ASP A 37 -3.74 13.71 6.54
C ASP A 37 -2.38 13.01 6.39
N ALA A 38 -1.31 13.63 6.90
CA ALA A 38 0.03 13.02 6.90
C ALA A 38 0.06 11.78 7.79
N ARG A 39 -0.55 11.83 8.99
CA ARG A 39 -0.69 10.67 9.86
C ARG A 39 -1.50 9.54 9.22
N ILE A 40 -2.62 9.87 8.57
CA ILE A 40 -3.46 8.87 7.89
C ILE A 40 -2.69 8.24 6.73
N SER A 41 -2.00 9.05 5.92
CA SER A 41 -1.16 8.56 4.81
C SER A 41 -0.03 7.65 5.33
N TRP A 42 0.66 8.06 6.39
CA TRP A 42 1.69 7.24 7.05
C TRP A 42 1.09 5.90 7.51
N ALA A 43 0.00 5.93 8.28
CA ALA A 43 -0.61 4.73 8.84
C ALA A 43 -1.06 3.75 7.75
N LYS A 44 -1.60 4.24 6.62
CA LYS A 44 -1.95 3.42 5.45
C LYS A 44 -0.71 2.76 4.83
N ASN A 45 0.33 3.54 4.55
CA ASN A 45 1.58 3.00 3.97
C ASN A 45 2.24 1.98 4.90
N ALA A 46 2.34 2.30 6.19
CA ALA A 46 2.90 1.38 7.20
C ALA A 46 2.12 0.06 7.27
N LEU A 47 0.78 0.10 7.19
CA LEU A 47 -0.02 -1.12 7.16
C LEU A 47 0.26 -1.94 5.89
N LEU A 48 0.29 -1.29 4.72
CA LEU A 48 0.55 -1.98 3.46
C LEU A 48 1.94 -2.59 3.41
N THR A 49 2.96 -1.91 3.94
CA THR A 49 4.31 -2.46 4.03
C THR A 49 4.35 -3.68 4.95
N THR A 50 3.68 -3.65 6.11
CA THR A 50 3.62 -4.82 6.98
C THR A 50 2.84 -5.97 6.36
N VAL A 51 1.73 -5.67 5.68
CA VAL A 51 0.95 -6.70 4.97
C VAL A 51 1.77 -7.35 3.85
N ALA A 52 2.54 -6.56 3.10
CA ALA A 52 3.42 -7.08 2.07
C ALA A 52 4.55 -7.93 2.69
N ASP A 53 5.21 -7.43 3.74
CA ASP A 53 6.28 -8.15 4.48
C ASP A 53 5.80 -9.52 4.98
N ASP A 54 4.68 -9.56 5.71
CA ASP A 54 4.08 -10.81 6.18
C ASP A 54 3.69 -11.76 5.02
N PHE A 55 3.27 -11.19 3.90
CA PHE A 55 2.92 -11.95 2.70
C PHE A 55 4.14 -12.62 2.07
N TYR A 56 5.28 -11.94 1.97
CA TYR A 56 6.52 -12.52 1.42
C TYR A 56 7.19 -13.48 2.40
N ASP A 57 7.14 -13.21 3.70
CA ASP A 57 7.87 -14.03 4.69
C ASP A 57 7.09 -15.28 5.14
N TRP A 58 5.75 -15.22 5.18
CA TRP A 58 4.97 -16.25 5.87
C TRP A 58 3.73 -16.77 5.14
N TRP A 59 3.04 -15.97 4.33
CA TRP A 59 1.69 -16.33 3.86
C TRP A 59 1.55 -16.63 2.37
N GLY A 60 2.28 -15.91 1.53
CA GLY A 60 2.23 -16.09 0.10
C GLY A 60 2.89 -17.41 -0.30
N SER A 61 2.39 -17.99 -1.38
CA SER A 61 3.16 -18.96 -2.16
C SER A 61 4.15 -18.23 -3.08
N GLU A 62 5.18 -18.95 -3.54
CA GLU A 62 6.15 -18.43 -4.52
C GLU A 62 5.46 -17.90 -5.79
N GLU A 63 4.43 -18.62 -6.27
CA GLU A 63 3.63 -18.19 -7.44
C GLU A 63 2.95 -16.84 -7.20
N GLU A 64 2.32 -16.67 -6.04
CA GLU A 64 1.64 -15.42 -5.69
C GLU A 64 2.61 -14.25 -5.50
N MET A 65 3.77 -14.51 -4.88
CA MET A 65 4.83 -13.53 -4.71
C MET A 65 5.37 -13.04 -6.06
N ILE A 66 5.66 -13.97 -6.98
CA ILE A 66 6.11 -13.66 -8.34
C ILE A 66 5.05 -12.88 -9.09
N ASN A 67 3.78 -13.28 -8.99
CA ASN A 67 2.68 -12.57 -9.64
C ASN A 67 2.57 -11.12 -9.12
N LEU A 68 2.65 -10.90 -7.81
CA LEU A 68 2.61 -9.56 -7.22
C LEU A 68 3.78 -8.68 -7.68
N ILE A 69 5.01 -9.21 -7.75
CA ILE A 69 6.18 -8.49 -8.29
C ILE A 69 5.91 -8.07 -9.74
N GLN A 70 5.46 -9.01 -10.58
CA GLN A 70 5.19 -8.73 -11.99
C GLN A 70 4.10 -7.67 -12.17
N LEU A 71 3.06 -7.66 -11.33
CA LEU A 71 2.01 -6.65 -11.35
C LEU A 71 2.56 -5.25 -11.00
N VAL A 72 3.41 -5.15 -9.96
CA VAL A 72 4.07 -3.88 -9.58
C VAL A 72 5.00 -3.38 -10.69
N GLU A 73 5.75 -4.27 -11.33
CA GLU A 73 6.62 -3.91 -12.45
C GLU A 73 5.81 -3.41 -13.66
N LYS A 74 4.78 -4.17 -14.05
CA LYS A 74 3.92 -3.89 -15.19
C LYS A 74 2.92 -2.77 -14.97
N TRP A 75 2.80 -2.20 -13.77
CA TRP A 75 1.87 -1.11 -13.43
C TRP A 75 1.77 0.00 -14.49
N LYS A 76 2.90 0.40 -15.13
CA LYS A 76 2.91 1.46 -16.16
C LYS A 76 2.26 1.03 -17.49
N ILE A 77 2.12 -0.27 -17.72
CA ILE A 77 1.47 -0.86 -18.88
C ILE A 77 0.03 -1.09 -18.46
N ASP A 78 -0.93 -0.53 -19.20
CA ASP A 78 -2.38 -0.74 -19.00
C ASP A 78 -2.78 -2.17 -19.43
N ALA A 79 -1.99 -3.15 -19.00
CA ALA A 79 -2.14 -4.55 -19.28
C ALA A 79 -3.25 -5.11 -18.39
N ASN A 80 -3.95 -6.09 -18.93
CA ASN A 80 -4.93 -6.85 -18.16
C ASN A 80 -4.26 -7.40 -16.88
N ILE A 81 -4.80 -7.01 -15.72
CA ILE A 81 -4.28 -7.40 -14.41
C ILE A 81 -4.74 -8.84 -14.19
N ASP A 82 -3.84 -9.79 -14.42
CA ASP A 82 -4.11 -11.19 -14.15
C ASP A 82 -3.53 -11.55 -12.77
N CYS A 83 -4.36 -11.43 -11.74
CA CYS A 83 -4.04 -11.84 -10.39
C CYS A 83 -4.23 -13.35 -10.25
N CYS A 84 -3.22 -14.07 -9.79
CA CYS A 84 -3.33 -15.52 -9.60
C CYS A 84 -4.16 -15.92 -8.36
N SER A 85 -4.42 -14.98 -7.44
CA SER A 85 -5.24 -15.23 -6.25
C SER A 85 -5.99 -13.98 -5.73
N GLU A 86 -7.02 -14.19 -4.90
CA GLU A 86 -7.75 -13.12 -4.21
C GLU A 86 -6.81 -12.30 -3.31
N SER A 87 -5.82 -12.94 -2.67
CA SER A 87 -4.84 -12.26 -1.82
C SER A 87 -4.00 -11.26 -2.62
N VAL A 88 -3.48 -11.69 -3.79
CA VAL A 88 -2.70 -10.82 -4.67
C VAL A 88 -3.55 -9.66 -5.20
N GLU A 89 -4.80 -9.94 -5.59
CA GLU A 89 -5.74 -8.91 -6.04
C GLU A 89 -5.98 -7.84 -4.97
N ILE A 90 -6.23 -8.26 -3.73
CA ILE A 90 -6.47 -7.37 -2.59
C ILE A 90 -5.23 -6.50 -2.33
N ILE A 91 -4.06 -7.11 -2.19
CA ILE A 91 -2.81 -6.41 -1.86
C ILE A 91 -2.45 -5.42 -2.97
N PHE A 92 -2.42 -5.89 -4.23
CA PHE A 92 -2.06 -5.06 -5.37
C PHE A 92 -3.03 -3.88 -5.54
N SER A 93 -4.34 -4.11 -5.44
CA SER A 93 -5.34 -3.06 -5.56
C SER A 93 -5.23 -2.04 -4.42
N ALA A 94 -5.00 -2.51 -3.18
CA ALA A 94 -4.83 -1.62 -2.04
C ALA A 94 -3.59 -0.72 -2.19
N ILE A 95 -2.47 -1.25 -2.70
CA ILE A 95 -1.27 -0.46 -3.02
C ILE A 95 -1.58 0.55 -4.12
N ARG A 96 -2.14 0.08 -5.25
CA ARG A 96 -2.42 0.92 -6.42
C ARG A 96 -3.31 2.10 -6.09
N ASP A 97 -4.38 1.84 -5.37
CA ASP A 97 -5.36 2.87 -5.07
C ASP A 97 -4.82 3.82 -4.00
N THR A 98 -4.04 3.34 -3.03
CA THR A 98 -3.39 4.21 -2.03
C THR A 98 -2.33 5.12 -2.67
N ILE A 99 -1.53 4.61 -3.61
CA ILE A 99 -0.59 5.45 -4.37
C ILE A 99 -1.36 6.49 -5.20
N SER A 100 -2.50 6.12 -5.78
CA SER A 100 -3.32 7.05 -6.56
C SER A 100 -3.87 8.18 -5.67
N GLU A 101 -4.34 7.84 -4.46
CA GLU A 101 -4.74 8.82 -3.44
C GLU A 101 -3.57 9.75 -3.07
N ILE A 102 -2.37 9.21 -2.82
CA ILE A 102 -1.17 10.01 -2.47
C ILE A 102 -0.80 10.96 -3.60
N VAL A 103 -0.81 10.49 -4.85
CA VAL A 103 -0.48 11.32 -6.02
C VAL A 103 -1.48 12.45 -6.17
N GLU A 104 -2.78 12.18 -5.98
CA GLU A 104 -3.82 13.19 -6.07
C GLU A 104 -3.66 14.26 -4.97
N GLU A 105 -3.46 13.84 -3.73
CA GLU A 105 -3.28 14.76 -2.60
C GLU A 105 -1.97 15.55 -2.68
N ALA A 106 -0.89 14.92 -3.15
CA ALA A 106 0.36 15.61 -3.40
C ALA A 106 0.18 16.68 -4.48
N PHE A 107 -0.47 16.35 -5.60
CA PHE A 107 -0.75 17.32 -6.66
C PHE A 107 -1.55 18.53 -6.16
N LYS A 108 -2.60 18.31 -5.35
CA LYS A 108 -3.40 19.39 -4.73
C LYS A 108 -2.57 20.32 -3.85
N ARG A 109 -1.55 19.79 -3.16
CA ARG A 109 -0.74 20.55 -2.20
C ARG A 109 0.45 21.27 -2.83
N GLN A 110 1.13 20.63 -3.78
CA GLN A 110 2.41 21.12 -4.32
C GLN A 110 2.34 21.55 -5.79
N GLY A 111 1.23 21.28 -6.50
CA GLY A 111 1.00 21.72 -7.87
C GLY A 111 1.74 20.95 -8.97
N HIS A 112 2.43 19.85 -8.65
CA HIS A 112 3.07 18.99 -9.66
C HIS A 112 2.84 17.50 -9.38
N ASN A 113 2.87 16.72 -10.45
CA ASN A 113 2.58 15.28 -10.44
C ASN A 113 3.83 14.50 -9.98
N VAL A 114 3.67 13.64 -8.96
CA VAL A 114 4.72 12.78 -8.39
C VAL A 114 4.50 11.29 -8.66
N LYS A 115 3.60 10.96 -9.60
CA LYS A 115 3.26 9.56 -9.91
C LYS A 115 4.47 8.73 -10.27
N SER A 116 5.39 9.27 -11.09
CA SER A 116 6.60 8.50 -11.45
C SER A 116 7.45 8.24 -10.22
N ASP A 117 7.76 9.27 -9.45
CA ASP A 117 8.63 9.17 -8.27
C ASP A 117 8.09 8.14 -7.28
N VAL A 118 6.80 8.22 -6.95
CA VAL A 118 6.16 7.31 -6.01
C VAL A 118 6.08 5.88 -6.54
N THR A 119 5.75 5.70 -7.83
CA THR A 119 5.71 4.35 -8.42
C THR A 119 7.10 3.73 -8.48
N ASP A 120 8.14 4.54 -8.72
CA ASP A 120 9.52 4.06 -8.79
C ASP A 120 10.05 3.66 -7.40
N ILE A 121 9.64 4.36 -6.32
CA ILE A 121 9.88 3.92 -4.94
C ILE A 121 9.25 2.54 -4.67
N VAL A 122 7.97 2.36 -5.03
CA VAL A 122 7.29 1.06 -4.83
C VAL A 122 8.02 -0.05 -5.59
N ARG A 123 8.46 0.19 -6.83
CA ARG A 123 9.27 -0.80 -7.57
C ARG A 123 10.58 -1.15 -6.88
N GLN A 124 11.25 -0.19 -6.26
CA GLN A 124 12.51 -0.46 -5.54
C GLN A 124 12.28 -1.36 -4.33
N VAL A 125 11.20 -1.13 -3.57
CA VAL A 125 10.83 -1.95 -2.41
C VAL A 125 10.54 -3.40 -2.82
N TYR A 126 9.90 -3.63 -3.96
CA TYR A 126 9.57 -4.98 -4.44
C TYR A 126 10.74 -5.69 -5.15
N ARG A 127 11.90 -5.04 -5.29
CA ARG A 127 13.12 -5.59 -5.92
C ARG A 127 14.23 -5.91 -4.92
N SER A 128 14.16 -5.36 -3.71
CA SER A 128 15.13 -5.58 -2.63
C SER A 128 14.88 -6.90 -1.92
#